data_AF-A0A967Z7I2-F1
#
_entry.id   AF-A0A967Z7I2-F1
#
_cell.length_a   1.000
_cell.length_b   1.000
_cell.length_c   1.000
_cell.angle_alpha   90.00
_cell.angle_beta   90.00
_cell.angle_gamma   90.00
#
_symmetry.space_group_name_H-M   'P 1'
#
loop_
_entity.id
_entity.type
_entity.pdbx_description
1 polymer ?
#
loop_
_entity_poly.entity_id
_entity_poly.type
_entity_poly.pdbx_seq_one_letter_code
_entity_poly.pdbx_strand_id
1 'polypeptide(L)'
;MYISYRNVLGFGILGAAALASWYWSRDTNVLDGSVGGGPAAPLGYYLRDAAIRVMDEDGSVLYEISAEAIEERPDENETVLSGVFVRYSPTTDVPWEVSAQNG
;
A
#
# COMPACT_ATOMS: atom_id res chain seq x y z
N MET A 1 17.92 39.79 -31.47
CA MET A 1 17.30 38.87 -30.48
C MET A 1 18.41 38.43 -29.53
N TYR A 2 18.64 39.16 -28.43
CA TYR A 2 19.68 38.83 -27.46
C TYR A 2 19.21 37.61 -26.67
N ILE A 3 19.69 36.42 -27.05
CA ILE A 3 19.55 35.22 -26.25
C ILE A 3 20.33 35.49 -24.96
N SER A 4 19.60 35.77 -23.89
CA SER A 4 20.19 36.01 -22.58
C SER A 4 20.88 34.73 -22.14
N TYR A 5 22.21 34.70 -22.15
CA TYR A 5 23.03 33.56 -21.74
C TYR A 5 22.61 33.00 -20.38
N ARG A 6 22.11 33.85 -19.47
CA ARG A 6 21.55 33.46 -18.18
C ARG A 6 20.33 32.52 -18.31
N ASN A 7 19.49 32.74 -19.31
CA ASN A 7 18.32 31.90 -19.55
C ASN A 7 18.72 30.58 -20.21
N VAL A 8 19.70 30.59 -21.13
CA VAL A 8 20.24 29.35 -21.72
C VAL A 8 20.89 28.48 -20.65
N LEU A 9 21.65 29.10 -19.74
CA LEU A 9 22.24 28.41 -18.61
C LEU A 9 21.17 27.83 -17.69
N GLY A 10 20.12 28.60 -17.41
CA GLY A 10 18.97 28.15 -16.63
C GLY A 10 18.24 26.96 -17.25
N PHE A 11 17.96 26.99 -18.55
CA PHE A 11 17.34 25.87 -19.27
C PHE A 11 18.23 24.63 -19.29
N GLY A 12 19.55 24.80 -19.42
CA GLY A 12 20.51 23.69 -19.32
C GLY A 12 20.49 23.01 -17.94
N ILE A 13 20.50 23.81 -16.87
CA ILE A 13 20.43 23.31 -15.49
C ILE A 13 19.10 22.59 -15.25
N LEU A 14 17.98 23.16 -15.69
CA LEU A 14 16.66 22.54 -15.56
C LEU A 14 16.55 21.22 -16.32
N GLY A 15 17.10 21.15 -17.54
CA GLY A 15 17.16 19.91 -18.31
C GLY A 15 17.99 18.83 -17.62
N ALA A 16 19.17 19.19 -17.10
CA ALA A 16 20.02 18.28 -16.35
C ALA A 16 19.34 17.78 -15.06
N ALA A 17 18.67 18.68 -14.32
CA ALA A 17 17.93 18.32 -13.11
C ALA A 17 16.74 17.39 -13.43
N ALA A 18 16.01 17.64 -14.52
CA ALA A 18 14.91 16.77 -14.95
C ALA A 18 15.41 15.36 -15.32
N LEU A 19 16.52 15.27 -16.05
CA LEU A 19 17.13 13.98 -16.41
C LEU A 19 17.69 13.26 -15.17
N ALA A 20 18.32 13.98 -14.24
CA ALA A 20 18.82 13.41 -13.00
C ALA A 20 17.67 12.89 -12.11
N SER A 21 16.61 13.69 -11.93
CA SER A 21 15.42 13.26 -11.19
C SER A 21 14.74 12.07 -11.85
N TRP A 22 14.64 12.04 -13.18
CA TRP A 22 14.09 10.89 -13.90
C TRP A 22 14.96 9.64 -13.76
N TYR A 23 16.28 9.79 -13.88
CA TYR A 23 17.24 8.70 -13.71
C TYR A 23 17.16 8.11 -12.30
N TRP A 24 17.13 8.97 -11.27
CA TRP A 24 17.04 8.53 -9.89
C TRP A 24 15.67 7.95 -9.53
N SER A 25 14.59 8.53 -10.09
CA SER A 25 13.23 8.00 -9.95
C SER A 25 13.08 6.59 -10.54
N ARG A 26 13.97 6.18 -11.46
CA ARG A 26 13.97 4.83 -12.01
C ARG A 26 14.50 3.80 -10.99
N ASP A 27 15.44 4.19 -10.14
CA ASP A 27 16.03 3.32 -9.12
C ASP A 27 15.23 3.28 -7.81
N THR A 28 14.37 4.27 -7.53
CA THR A 28 13.52 4.28 -6.33
C THR A 28 12.25 3.42 -6.42
N ASN A 29 12.08 2.63 -7.48
CA ASN A 29 10.99 1.65 -7.58
C ASN A 29 11.30 0.30 -6.91
N VAL A 30 12.36 0.23 -6.10
CA VAL A 30 12.67 -0.94 -5.27
C VAL A 30 12.16 -0.69 -3.85
N LEU A 31 10.84 -0.64 -3.70
CA LEU A 31 10.19 -1.15 -2.50
C LEU A 31 9.72 -2.56 -2.84
N ASP A 32 10.68 -3.48 -2.88
CA ASP A 32 10.46 -4.91 -3.12
C ASP A 32 9.68 -5.51 -1.95
N GLY A 33 8.36 -5.55 -2.08
CA GLY A 33 7.56 -6.68 -1.63
C GLY A 33 7.47 -7.66 -2.79
N SER A 34 8.48 -8.52 -2.92
CA SER A 34 8.52 -9.56 -3.95
C SER A 34 7.42 -10.61 -3.70
N VAL A 35 6.33 -10.55 -4.47
CA VAL A 35 5.46 -11.71 -4.74
C VAL A 35 5.37 -11.87 -6.25
N GLY A 36 5.78 -13.03 -6.74
CA GLY A 36 6.09 -13.26 -8.14
C GLY A 36 4.90 -13.43 -9.08
N GLY A 37 5.17 -13.19 -10.36
CA GLY A 37 4.81 -14.12 -11.44
C GLY A 37 3.39 -14.09 -11.99
N GLY A 38 3.06 -13.07 -12.79
CA GLY A 38 1.93 -13.08 -13.72
C GLY A 38 1.59 -11.68 -14.20
N PRO A 39 1.02 -11.48 -15.42
CA PRO A 39 0.44 -10.20 -15.77
C PRO A 39 -0.77 -9.98 -14.85
N ALA A 40 -0.53 -9.32 -13.72
CA ALA A 40 -1.57 -8.99 -12.75
C ALA A 40 -2.62 -8.14 -13.48
N ALA A 41 -3.85 -8.66 -13.54
CA ALA A 41 -5.00 -7.83 -13.81
C ALA A 41 -4.93 -6.60 -12.90
N PRO A 42 -5.30 -5.41 -13.39
CA PRO A 42 -5.23 -4.21 -12.57
C PRO A 42 -6.03 -4.44 -11.28
N LEU A 43 -5.31 -4.50 -10.16
CA LEU A 43 -5.89 -4.59 -8.82
C LEU A 43 -6.95 -3.49 -8.68
N GLY A 44 -8.14 -3.85 -8.21
CA GLY A 44 -9.22 -2.88 -7.99
C GLY A 44 -8.83 -1.94 -6.85
N TYR A 45 -8.76 -2.51 -5.64
CA TYR A 45 -8.28 -1.84 -4.45
C TYR A 45 -7.16 -2.65 -3.79
N TYR A 46 -6.12 -1.95 -3.33
CA TYR A 46 -5.04 -2.54 -2.54
C TYR A 46 -4.81 -1.70 -1.27
N LEU A 47 -4.70 -2.36 -0.12
CA LEU A 47 -4.37 -1.76 1.16
C LEU A 47 -3.15 -2.48 1.73
N ARG A 48 -2.26 -1.73 2.39
CA ARG A 48 -1.12 -2.29 3.13
C ARG A 48 -1.20 -1.85 4.59
N ASP A 49 -0.74 -2.70 5.48
CA ASP A 49 -0.75 -2.48 6.94
C ASP A 49 -2.15 -2.04 7.42
N ALA A 50 -3.17 -2.74 6.94
CA ALA A 50 -4.57 -2.39 7.16
C ALA A 50 -5.04 -2.90 8.53
N ALA A 51 -5.75 -2.04 9.26
CA ALA A 51 -6.41 -2.41 10.51
C ALA A 51 -7.88 -2.00 10.46
N ILE A 52 -8.78 -2.99 10.56
CA ILE A 52 -10.22 -2.83 10.60
C ILE A 52 -10.67 -3.05 12.05
N ARG A 53 -11.28 -2.03 12.65
CA ARG A 53 -11.84 -2.10 14.01
C ARG A 53 -13.35 -2.08 13.93
N VAL A 54 -13.98 -3.10 14.49
CA VAL A 54 -15.42 -3.20 14.67
C VAL A 54 -15.73 -2.84 16.11
N MET A 55 -16.64 -1.89 16.28
CA MET A 55 -17.07 -1.39 17.59
C MET A 55 -18.34 -2.13 18.03
N ASP A 56 -18.55 -2.27 19.33
CA ASP A 56 -19.83 -2.67 19.90
C ASP A 56 -20.83 -1.50 19.97
N GLU A 57 -22.04 -1.76 20.45
CA GLU A 57 -23.09 -0.73 20.62
C GLU A 57 -22.71 0.34 21.65
N ASP A 58 -21.78 0.04 22.57
CA ASP A 58 -21.31 0.94 23.63
C ASP A 58 -20.11 1.78 23.19
N GLY A 59 -19.58 1.54 21.98
CA GLY A 59 -18.42 2.25 21.44
C GLY A 59 -17.07 1.72 21.93
N SER A 60 -17.01 0.49 22.43
CA SER A 60 -15.77 -0.23 22.71
C SER A 60 -15.35 -1.09 21.50
N VAL A 61 -14.06 -1.37 21.36
CA VAL A 61 -13.55 -2.22 20.26
C VAL A 61 -13.92 -3.67 20.54
N LEU A 62 -14.74 -4.26 19.68
CA LEU A 62 -15.19 -5.64 19.79
C LEU A 62 -14.24 -6.58 19.03
N TYR A 63 -13.97 -6.26 17.76
CA TYR A 63 -13.04 -7.01 16.90
C TYR A 63 -12.03 -6.08 16.25
N GLU A 64 -10.78 -6.52 16.17
CA GLU A 64 -9.75 -5.88 15.36
C GLU A 64 -9.17 -6.91 14.40
N ILE A 65 -9.29 -6.64 13.09
CA ILE A 65 -8.70 -7.44 12.02
C ILE A 65 -7.55 -6.63 11.46
N SER A 66 -6.34 -7.16 11.55
CA SER A 66 -5.12 -6.58 10.98
C SER A 66 -4.63 -7.47 9.83
N ALA A 67 -4.15 -6.86 8.75
CA ALA A 67 -3.55 -7.57 7.64
C ALA A 67 -2.36 -6.77 7.08
N GLU A 68 -1.29 -7.47 6.72
CA GLU A 68 -0.13 -6.87 6.07
C GLU A 68 -0.51 -6.34 4.67
N ALA A 69 -1.36 -7.08 3.96
CA ALA A 69 -1.91 -6.67 2.67
C ALA A 69 -3.35 -7.14 2.50
N ILE A 70 -4.16 -6.32 1.85
CA ILE A 70 -5.49 -6.66 1.37
C ILE A 70 -5.53 -6.32 -0.12
N GLU A 71 -5.85 -7.30 -0.95
CA GLU A 71 -5.92 -7.16 -2.39
C GLU A 71 -7.31 -7.57 -2.88
N GLU A 72 -7.99 -6.67 -3.57
CA GLU A 72 -9.22 -6.99 -4.28
C GLU A 72 -8.89 -7.49 -5.69
N ARG A 73 -9.36 -8.70 -6.00
CA ARG A 73 -9.27 -9.33 -7.31
C ARG A 73 -10.65 -9.29 -7.97
N PRO A 74 -10.99 -8.21 -8.69
CA PRO A 74 -12.34 -8.04 -9.24
C PRO A 74 -12.70 -9.12 -10.26
N ASP A 75 -11.72 -9.66 -10.99
CA ASP A 75 -11.92 -10.75 -11.95
C ASP A 75 -12.33 -12.07 -11.28
N GLU A 76 -11.88 -12.29 -10.04
CA GLU A 76 -12.17 -13.49 -9.25
C GLU A 76 -13.33 -13.25 -8.26
N ASN A 77 -13.79 -12.00 -8.12
CA ASN A 77 -14.75 -11.57 -7.10
C ASN A 77 -14.30 -11.98 -5.69
N GLU A 78 -12.99 -11.88 -5.44
CA GLU A 78 -12.32 -12.30 -4.22
C GLU A 78 -11.55 -11.14 -3.58
N THR A 79 -11.47 -11.15 -2.25
CA THR A 79 -10.58 -10.28 -1.49
C THR A 79 -9.60 -11.17 -0.77
N VAL A 80 -8.32 -11.04 -1.10
CA VAL A 80 -7.24 -11.83 -0.51
C VAL A 80 -6.61 -11.00 0.59
N LEU A 81 -6.54 -11.57 1.80
CA LEU A 81 -5.83 -10.96 2.91
C LEU A 81 -4.55 -11.75 3.22
N SER A 82 -3.43 -11.06 3.32
CA SER A 82 -2.13 -11.65 3.68
C SER A 82 -1.67 -11.17 5.05
N GLY A 83 -1.08 -12.08 5.84
CA GLY A 83 -0.60 -11.78 7.19
C GLY A 83 -1.73 -11.37 8.13
N VAL A 84 -2.79 -12.17 8.18
CA VAL A 84 -4.03 -11.85 8.90
C VAL A 84 -3.87 -12.13 10.39
N PHE A 85 -4.25 -11.15 11.21
CA PHE A 85 -4.35 -11.26 12.66
C PHE A 85 -5.70 -10.71 13.12
N VAL A 86 -6.53 -11.56 13.71
CA VAL A 86 -7.83 -11.21 14.26
C VAL A 86 -7.77 -11.29 15.78
N ARG A 87 -8.13 -10.20 16.44
CA ARG A 87 -8.25 -10.14 17.89
C ARG A 87 -9.69 -9.82 18.26
N TYR A 88 -10.29 -10.69 19.06
CA TYR A 88 -11.57 -10.46 19.70
C TYR A 88 -11.36 -10.11 21.17
N SER A 89 -11.88 -8.98 21.61
CA SER A 89 -11.70 -8.49 22.98
C SER A 89 -13.02 -7.93 23.54
N PRO A 90 -14.01 -8.80 23.78
CA PRO A 90 -15.30 -8.40 24.33
C PRO A 90 -15.17 -8.03 25.82
N THR A 91 -16.09 -7.20 26.29
CA THR A 91 -16.16 -6.81 27.71
C THR A 91 -16.75 -7.93 28.60
N THR A 92 -17.53 -8.84 28.03
CA THR A 92 -18.37 -9.82 28.74
C THR A 92 -18.09 -11.29 28.43
N ASP A 93 -17.23 -11.58 27.46
CA ASP A 93 -16.95 -12.94 26.98
C ASP A 93 -15.43 -13.21 26.98
N VAL A 94 -15.00 -14.43 26.66
CA VAL A 94 -13.58 -14.82 26.70
C VAL A 94 -12.86 -14.29 25.45
N PRO A 95 -11.79 -13.49 25.60
CA PRO A 95 -11.03 -12.96 24.47
C PRO A 95 -10.27 -14.08 23.75
N TRP A 96 -10.15 -13.94 22.43
CA TRP A 96 -9.38 -14.88 21.61
C TRP A 96 -8.66 -14.17 20.45
N GLU A 97 -7.62 -14.83 19.96
CA GLU A 97 -6.78 -14.35 18.87
C GLU A 97 -6.64 -15.46 17.82
N VAL A 98 -6.69 -15.07 16.54
CA VAL A 98 -6.52 -15.95 15.38
C VAL A 98 -5.51 -15.33 14.44
N SER A 99 -4.50 -16.11 14.04
CA SER A 99 -3.51 -15.70 13.05
C SER A 99 -3.52 -16.65 11.85
N ALA A 100 -3.49 -16.10 10.64
CA ALA A 100 -3.38 -16.86 9.41
C ALA A 100 -2.41 -16.17 8.44
N GLN A 101 -1.65 -16.95 7.68
CA GLN A 101 -0.77 -16.38 6.65
C GLN A 101 -1.58 -15.81 5.49
N ASN A 102 -2.70 -16.44 5.13
CA ASN A 102 -3.60 -16.02 4.08
C ASN A 102 -5.06 -16.30 4.51
N GLY A 103 -5.98 -15.45 4.08
CA GLY A 103 -7.41 -15.56 4.34
C GLY A 103 -8.26 -15.06 3.18
#